data_AF-A0A392WB03-F1
#
_entry.id   AF-A0A392WB03-F1
#
_cell.length_a   1.000
_cell.length_b   1.000
_cell.length_c   1.000
_cell.angle_alpha   90.00
_cell.angle_beta   90.00
_cell.angle_gamma   90.00
#
_symmetry.space_group_name_H-M   'P 1'
#
loop_
_entity.id
_entity.type
_entity.pdbx_description
1 polymer ?
#
loop_
_entity_poly.entity_id
_entity_poly.type
_entity_poly.pdbx_seq_one_letter_code
_entity_poly.pdbx_strand_id
1 'polypeptide(L)' 'KKESDEASKENYRPIPDGEFELVQFGEEPGRGVKIGTRLPDLAIKQLKACLRENADLFSWHATEMP' A
#
# COMPACT_ATOMS: atom_id res chain seq x y z
N LYS A 1 10.87 -19.92 17.98
CA LYS A 1 9.61 -20.21 17.24
C LYS A 1 9.86 -19.81 15.79
N LYS A 2 10.14 -20.78 14.94
CA LYS A 2 10.59 -20.66 13.55
C LYS A 2 9.57 -21.45 12.74
N GLU A 3 8.38 -20.88 12.57
CA GLU A 3 7.24 -21.52 11.90
C GLU A 3 6.37 -20.51 11.15
N SER A 4 6.41 -19.22 11.51
CA SER A 4 5.66 -18.15 10.83
C SER A 4 6.28 -17.67 9.50
N ASP A 5 7.49 -18.12 9.15
CA ASP A 5 8.23 -17.66 7.96
C ASP A 5 7.90 -18.47 6.68
N GLU A 6 7.33 -19.66 6.82
CA GLU A 6 7.04 -20.54 5.68
C GLU A 6 5.65 -20.29 5.09
N ALA A 7 4.64 -20.07 5.94
CA ALA A 7 3.27 -19.80 5.50
C ALA A 7 3.09 -18.43 4.82
N SER A 8 4.00 -17.49 5.07
CA SER A 8 3.96 -16.12 4.52
C SER A 8 4.61 -15.99 3.13
N LYS A 9 5.35 -17.01 2.68
CA LYS A 9 6.04 -17.02 1.37
C LYS A 9 5.16 -17.51 0.21
N GLU A 10 4.21 -18.38 0.47
CA GLU A 10 3.38 -19.00 -0.59
C GLU A 10 2.49 -17.97 -1.32
N ASN A 11 2.12 -16.87 -0.64
CA ASN A 11 1.34 -15.76 -1.21
C ASN A 11 2.19 -14.52 -1.54
N TYR A 12 3.52 -14.61 -1.39
CA TYR A 12 4.40 -13.48 -1.66
C TYR A 12 4.55 -13.32 -3.17
N ARG A 13 3.69 -12.48 -3.77
CA ARG A 13 3.96 -11.98 -5.12
C ARG A 13 5.04 -10.91 -5.01
N PRO A 14 6.21 -11.09 -5.65
CA PRO A 14 7.21 -10.06 -5.69
C PRO A 14 6.58 -8.77 -6.23
N ILE A 15 6.90 -7.65 -5.60
CA ILE A 15 6.54 -6.35 -6.17
C ILE A 15 7.23 -6.31 -7.54
N PRO A 16 6.48 -6.12 -8.64
CA PRO A 16 7.07 -6.12 -9.97
C PRO A 16 8.15 -5.03 -10.05
N ASP A 17 9.29 -5.37 -10.65
CA ASP A 17 10.39 -4.44 -10.88
C ASP A 17 9.90 -3.27 -11.76
N GLY A 18 9.75 -2.10 -11.16
CA GLY A 18 9.20 -0.93 -11.83
C GLY A 18 9.33 0.33 -10.98
N GLU A 19 9.30 1.48 -11.64
CA GLU A 19 9.33 2.79 -10.98
C GLU A 19 7.97 3.07 -10.33
N PHE A 20 8.01 3.44 -9.05
CA PHE A 20 6.82 3.77 -8.27
C PHE A 20 7.03 4.98 -7.38
N GLU A 21 5.95 5.71 -7.16
CA GLU A 21 5.86 6.76 -6.15
C GLU A 21 5.15 6.23 -4.91
N LEU A 22 5.67 6.57 -3.73
CA LEU A 22 5.03 6.24 -2.46
C LEU A 22 4.09 7.37 -2.05
N VAL A 23 2.84 7.04 -1.77
CA VAL A 23 1.89 7.94 -1.12
C VAL A 23 1.74 7.49 0.33
N GLN A 24 2.17 8.32 1.28
CA GLN A 24 2.00 8.05 2.72
C GLN A 24 0.55 8.32 3.15
N PHE A 25 0.06 7.46 4.04
CA PHE A 25 -1.21 7.66 4.74
C PHE A 25 -0.93 7.65 6.25
N GLY A 26 -1.37 8.69 6.94
CA GLY A 26 -1.15 8.85 8.38
C GLY A 26 0.30 9.19 8.75
N GLU A 27 0.60 9.09 10.04
CA GLU A 27 1.88 9.49 10.63
C GLU A 27 2.94 8.37 10.61
N GLU A 28 2.55 7.11 10.36
CA GLU A 28 3.49 5.99 10.48
C GLU A 28 4.41 5.89 9.26
N PRO A 29 5.74 6.06 9.45
CA PRO A 29 6.68 5.96 8.35
C PRO A 29 6.73 4.53 7.80
N GLY A 30 6.43 4.39 6.52
CA GLY A 30 6.44 3.12 5.81
C GLY A 30 5.04 2.55 5.53
N ARG A 31 3.98 3.09 6.14
CA ARG A 31 2.59 2.77 5.77
C ARG A 31 2.14 3.70 4.65
N GLY A 32 2.34 3.22 3.42
CA GLY A 32 2.01 3.96 2.22
C GLY A 32 1.69 3.04 1.05
N VAL A 33 0.96 3.58 0.07
CA VAL A 33 0.62 2.88 -1.16
C VAL A 33 1.67 3.22 -2.22
N LYS A 34 2.23 2.19 -2.86
CA LYS A 34 3.10 2.34 -4.02
C LYS A 34 2.25 2.47 -5.28
N ILE A 35 2.43 3.55 -6.04
CA ILE A 35 1.73 3.82 -7.30
C ILE A 35 2.75 3.76 -8.44
N GLY A 36 2.50 2.93 -9.45
CA GLY A 36 3.38 2.85 -10.61
C GLY A 36 3.39 4.13 -11.45
N THR A 37 4.56 4.58 -11.89
CA THR A 37 4.74 5.81 -12.68
C THR A 37 4.30 5.67 -14.15
N ARG A 38 3.99 4.44 -14.59
CA ARG A 38 3.51 4.17 -15.96
C ARG A 38 2.02 4.49 -16.17
N LEU A 39 1.32 4.92 -15.13
CA LEU A 39 -0.06 5.36 -15.23
C LEU A 39 -0.14 6.74 -15.89
N PRO A 40 -1.18 7.05 -16.69
CA PRO A 40 -1.38 8.40 -17.20
C PRO A 40 -1.47 9.44 -16.07
N ASP A 41 -0.93 10.64 -16.27
CA ASP A 41 -0.87 11.69 -15.24
C ASP A 41 -2.24 11.99 -14.61
N LEU A 42 -3.30 12.00 -15.42
CA LEU A 42 -4.66 12.22 -14.94
C LEU A 42 -5.11 11.10 -13.99
N ALA A 43 -4.82 9.85 -14.33
CA ALA A 43 -5.14 8.69 -13.51
C ALA A 43 -4.33 8.70 -12.20
N ILE A 44 -3.04 9.07 -12.24
CA ILE A 44 -2.22 9.22 -11.04
C ILE A 44 -2.81 10.28 -10.11
N LYS A 45 -3.21 11.44 -10.65
CA LYS A 45 -3.80 12.53 -9.86
C LYS A 45 -5.14 12.13 -9.23
N GLN A 46 -6.03 11.50 -9.99
CA GLN A 46 -7.31 11.02 -9.50
C GLN A 46 -7.14 9.92 -8.44
N LEU A 47 -6.21 8.99 -8.67
CA LEU A 47 -5.89 7.94 -7.70
C LEU A 47 -5.35 8.51 -6.40
N LYS A 48 -4.42 9.48 -6.47
CA LYS A 48 -3.90 10.17 -5.28
C LYS A 48 -4.99 10.92 -4.51
N ALA A 49 -5.92 11.58 -5.21
CA ALA A 49 -7.05 12.27 -4.59
C ALA A 49 -7.94 11.26 -3.84
N CYS A 50 -8.38 10.21 -4.53
CA CYS A 50 -9.22 9.16 -3.96
C CYS A 50 -8.54 8.50 -2.74
N LEU A 51 -7.27 8.14 -2.84
CA LEU A 51 -6.55 7.54 -1.71
C LEU A 51 -6.47 8.46 -0.49
N ARG A 52 -6.31 9.78 -0.69
CA ARG A 52 -6.27 10.76 0.41
C ARG A 52 -7.65 10.95 1.04
N GLU A 53 -8.71 11.01 0.23
CA GLU A 53 -10.09 11.09 0.72
C GLU A 53 -10.49 9.87 1.55
N ASN A 54 -9.85 8.72 1.29
CA ASN A 54 -10.08 7.47 2.00
C ASN A 54 -8.97 7.14 3.01
N ALA A 55 -8.13 8.11 3.38
CA ALA A 55 -6.97 7.86 4.24
C ALA A 55 -7.37 7.17 5.56
N ASP A 56 -8.49 7.56 6.16
CA ASP A 56 -9.00 6.99 7.40
C ASP A 56 -9.34 5.48 7.26
N LEU A 57 -9.85 5.06 6.10
CA LEU A 57 -10.13 3.64 5.82
C LEU A 57 -8.85 2.80 5.72
N PHE A 58 -7.77 3.39 5.21
CA PHE A 58 -6.46 2.76 5.12
C PHE A 58 -5.62 2.88 6.41
N SER A 59 -6.07 3.72 7.35
CA SER A 59 -5.46 3.90 8.66
C SER A 59 -5.97 2.90 9.69
N TRP A 60 -7.06 2.18 9.38
CA TRP A 60 -7.66 1.18 10.24
C TRP A 60 -6.67 0.02 10.46
N HIS A 61 -6.28 -0.24 11.70
CA HIS A 61 -5.41 -1.36 12.02
C HIS A 61 -6.20 -2.68 11.92
N ALA A 62 -5.57 -3.74 11.41
CA ALA A 62 -6.21 -5.06 11.33
C ALA A 62 -6.68 -5.60 12.69
N THR A 63 -6.16 -5.06 13.80
CA THR A 63 -6.57 -5.38 15.18
C THR A 63 -7.86 -4.72 15.63
N GLU A 64 -8.36 -3.75 14.87
CA GLU A 64 -9.60 -3.03 15.16
C GLU A 64 -10.78 -3.52 14.29
N MET A 65 -10.56 -4.50 13.39
CA MET A 65 -11.66 -5.24 12.77
C MET A 65 -12.25 -6.25 13.79
N PRO A 66 -13.58 -6.30 13.99
CA PRO A 66 -14.25 -7.20 14.94
C PRO A 66 -14.21 -8.68 14.54
#